data_AF-A0A961DGS1-F1
#
_entry.id   AF-A0A961DGS1-F1
#
_cell.length_a   1.000
_cell.length_b   1.000
_cell.length_c   1.000
_cell.angle_alpha   90.00
_cell.angle_beta   90.00
_cell.angle_gamma   90.00
#
_symmetry.space_group_name_H-M   'P 1'
#
loop_
_entity.id
_entity.type
_entity.pdbx_description
1 polymer ?
#
loop_
_entity_poly.entity_id
_entity_poly.type
_entity_poly.pdbx_seq_one_letter_code
_entity_poly.pdbx_strand_id
1 'polypeptide(L)'
;MPARLRFYLLSSVCFFIGLSACTSESRHENFVSRVVPLTYDDFGPESMAKPLLGPRGTNTRVIVYHGATRSALEHHFPTSASGTPDYRFITLLSGIYHLQREIRHLPMTPENEPLRQRLRQTYSRLYTAYNKRRLALVSTPPFFGRGAVWKSSIMPPIAPPM
;
A
#
# COMPACT_ATOMS: atom_id res chain seq x y z
N MET A 1 -33.44 -18.46 -44.92
CA MET A 1 -32.84 -17.27 -44.28
C MET A 1 -32.89 -17.43 -42.76
N PRO A 2 -31.84 -17.06 -42.01
CA PRO A 2 -30.85 -18.04 -41.57
C PRO A 2 -30.83 -18.26 -40.04
N ALA A 3 -30.92 -19.52 -39.61
CA ALA A 3 -30.68 -19.97 -38.24
C ALA A 3 -29.25 -19.71 -37.73
N ARG A 4 -28.30 -19.44 -38.65
CA ARG A 4 -26.91 -19.09 -38.33
C ARG A 4 -26.79 -17.72 -37.65
N LEU A 5 -27.73 -16.79 -37.89
CA LEU A 5 -27.64 -15.41 -37.34
C LEU A 5 -27.89 -15.37 -35.83
N ARG A 6 -28.70 -16.29 -35.28
CA ARG A 6 -29.02 -16.35 -33.84
C ARG A 6 -27.84 -16.84 -32.99
N PHE A 7 -27.00 -17.72 -33.53
CA PHE A 7 -25.82 -18.22 -32.83
C PHE A 7 -24.72 -17.15 -32.68
N TYR A 8 -24.53 -16.29 -33.69
CA TYR A 8 -23.55 -15.20 -33.60
C TYR A 8 -23.96 -14.11 -32.60
N LEU A 9 -25.26 -13.81 -32.47
CA LEU A 9 -25.76 -12.84 -31.48
C LEU A 9 -25.58 -13.34 -30.03
N LEU A 10 -25.86 -14.62 -29.77
CA LEU A 10 -25.65 -15.23 -28.44
C LEU A 10 -24.17 -15.33 -28.06
N SER A 11 -23.30 -15.68 -29.01
CA SER A 11 -21.84 -15.73 -28.80
C SER A 11 -21.25 -14.34 -28.51
N SER A 12 -21.70 -13.30 -29.21
CA SER A 12 -21.22 -11.93 -29.03
C SER A 12 -21.63 -11.35 -27.67
N VAL A 13 -22.87 -11.60 -27.21
CA VAL A 13 -23.36 -11.08 -25.92
C VAL A 13 -22.61 -11.73 -24.74
N CYS A 14 -22.32 -13.03 -24.80
CA CYS A 14 -21.49 -13.68 -23.78
C CYS A 14 -20.05 -13.15 -23.74
N PHE A 15 -19.48 -12.76 -24.89
CA PHE A 15 -18.13 -12.18 -24.95
C PHE A 15 -18.06 -10.79 -24.28
N PHE A 16 -19.06 -9.93 -24.49
CA PHE A 16 -19.12 -8.61 -23.85
C PHE A 16 -19.46 -8.68 -22.35
N ILE A 17 -20.28 -9.64 -21.91
CA ILE A 17 -20.57 -9.86 -20.48
C ILE A 17 -19.34 -10.42 -19.76
N GLY A 18 -18.59 -11.35 -20.39
CA GLY A 18 -17.34 -11.89 -19.83
C GLY A 18 -16.22 -10.85 -19.70
N LEU A 19 -16.09 -9.93 -20.66
CA LEU A 19 -15.12 -8.83 -20.59
C LEU A 19 -15.44 -7.83 -19.47
N SER A 20 -16.72 -7.65 -19.14
CA SER A 20 -17.15 -6.74 -18.06
C SER A 20 -16.84 -7.31 -16.67
N ALA A 21 -16.97 -8.63 -16.49
CA ALA A 21 -16.67 -9.31 -15.22
C ALA A 21 -15.17 -9.31 -14.88
N CYS A 22 -14.29 -9.39 -15.88
CA CYS A 22 -12.84 -9.44 -15.65
C CYS A 22 -12.21 -8.10 -15.18
N THR A 23 -12.94 -6.98 -15.32
CA THR A 23 -12.43 -5.64 -14.95
C THR A 23 -12.92 -5.16 -13.58
N SER A 24 -13.95 -5.79 -13.02
CA SER A 24 -14.56 -5.39 -11.75
C SER A 24 -13.78 -5.90 -10.54
N GLU A 25 -13.42 -7.19 -10.54
CA GLU A 25 -12.68 -7.80 -9.42
C GLU A 25 -11.28 -7.22 -9.24
N SER A 26 -10.55 -7.01 -10.35
CA SER A 26 -9.22 -6.40 -10.33
C SER A 26 -9.24 -4.95 -9.84
N ARG A 27 -10.32 -4.19 -10.07
CA ARG A 27 -10.45 -2.83 -9.50
C ARG A 27 -10.70 -2.88 -8.00
N HIS A 28 -11.52 -3.79 -7.50
CA HIS A 28 -11.81 -3.86 -6.07
C HIS A 28 -10.58 -4.27 -5.24
N GLU A 29 -9.84 -5.30 -5.63
CA GLU A 29 -8.62 -5.70 -4.90
C GLU A 29 -7.54 -4.60 -4.90
N ASN A 30 -7.49 -3.75 -5.93
CA ASN A 30 -6.55 -2.63 -6.00
C ASN A 30 -6.89 -1.48 -5.02
N PHE A 31 -8.14 -1.41 -4.53
CA PHE A 31 -8.58 -0.46 -3.51
C PHE A 31 -8.67 -1.07 -2.09
N VAL A 32 -8.64 -2.40 -1.96
CA VAL A 32 -8.98 -3.12 -0.72
C VAL A 32 -7.83 -3.22 0.28
N SER A 33 -6.55 -3.33 -0.13
CA SER A 33 -5.45 -3.28 0.85
C SER A 33 -5.14 -1.83 1.26
N ARG A 34 -6.08 -1.19 1.98
CA ARG A 34 -5.89 0.14 2.59
C ARG A 34 -4.78 0.14 3.63
N VAL A 35 -4.42 -1.05 4.12
CA VAL A 35 -3.46 -1.27 5.19
C VAL A 35 -2.45 -2.34 4.80
N VAL A 36 -1.20 -2.17 5.22
CA VAL A 36 -0.12 -3.16 5.16
C VAL A 36 0.27 -3.45 6.61
N PRO A 37 -0.05 -4.65 7.13
CA PRO A 37 0.39 -5.04 8.46
C PRO A 37 1.89 -5.32 8.45
N LEU A 38 2.59 -4.68 9.37
CA LEU A 38 4.01 -4.83 9.63
C LEU A 38 4.24 -5.02 11.13
N THR A 39 5.45 -5.40 11.45
CA THR A 39 5.98 -5.51 12.81
C THR A 39 6.88 -4.32 13.10
N TYR A 40 7.18 -4.13 14.39
CA TYR A 40 8.14 -3.10 14.81
C TYR A 40 9.53 -3.37 14.20
N ASP A 41 9.94 -4.63 14.13
CA ASP A 41 11.24 -5.07 13.62
C ASP A 41 11.40 -4.90 12.09
N ASP A 42 10.30 -4.71 11.35
CA ASP A 42 10.35 -4.41 9.91
C ASP A 42 10.95 -3.01 9.63
N PHE A 43 10.96 -2.12 10.64
CA PHE A 43 11.61 -0.82 10.62
C PHE A 43 13.01 -0.85 11.26
N GLY A 44 13.48 -2.05 11.62
CA GLY A 44 14.79 -2.31 12.22
C GLY A 44 14.81 -2.18 13.75
N PRO A 45 16.00 -2.09 14.37
CA PRO A 45 16.14 -1.94 15.82
C PRO A 45 15.39 -0.72 16.38
N GLU A 46 15.10 -0.77 17.68
CA GLU A 46 14.35 0.29 18.37
C GLU A 46 14.97 1.68 18.24
N SER A 47 16.29 1.78 18.20
CA SER A 47 16.97 3.06 17.97
C SER A 47 16.56 3.74 16.65
N MET A 48 16.26 2.96 15.61
CA MET A 48 15.86 3.47 14.29
C MET A 48 14.34 3.62 14.19
N ALA A 49 13.58 2.66 14.73
CA ALA A 49 12.13 2.63 14.59
C ALA A 49 11.40 3.61 15.54
N LYS A 50 11.98 3.90 16.71
CA LYS A 50 11.36 4.73 17.77
C LYS A 50 11.00 6.16 17.33
N PRO A 51 11.80 6.90 16.54
CA PRO A 51 11.42 8.21 16.03
C PRO A 51 10.11 8.20 15.20
N LEU A 52 9.80 7.09 14.54
CA LEU A 52 8.58 6.95 13.72
C LEU A 52 7.42 6.35 14.51
N LEU A 53 7.69 5.29 15.28
CA LEU A 53 6.67 4.43 15.90
C LEU A 53 6.45 4.71 17.39
N GLY A 54 7.36 5.42 18.04
CA GLY A 54 7.43 5.53 19.49
C GLY A 54 8.15 4.34 20.13
N PRO A 55 8.25 4.31 21.48
CA PRO A 55 8.91 3.23 22.21
C PRO A 55 8.23 1.87 21.98
N ARG A 56 9.01 0.80 21.99
CA ARG A 56 8.49 -0.57 21.78
C ARG A 56 7.68 -1.02 23.00
N GLY A 57 6.45 -1.47 22.77
CA GLY A 57 5.62 -2.15 23.75
C GLY A 57 5.76 -3.67 23.68
N THR A 58 5.08 -4.38 24.57
CA THR A 58 5.18 -5.84 24.72
C THR A 58 4.62 -6.62 23.52
N ASN A 59 3.66 -6.06 22.78
CA ASN A 59 3.04 -6.67 21.60
C ASN A 59 2.69 -5.61 20.55
N THR A 60 3.70 -4.83 20.15
CA THR A 60 3.50 -3.73 19.20
C THR A 60 3.33 -4.24 17.76
N ARG A 61 2.20 -3.91 17.14
CA ARG A 61 1.91 -4.16 15.72
C ARG A 61 1.84 -2.84 14.98
N VAL A 62 2.39 -2.81 13.77
CA VAL A 62 2.43 -1.59 12.95
C VAL A 62 1.46 -1.74 11.79
N ILE A 63 0.56 -0.79 11.67
CA ILE A 63 -0.42 -0.71 10.59
C ILE A 63 -0.04 0.47 9.70
N VAL A 64 0.50 0.15 8.53
CA VAL A 64 0.81 1.17 7.53
C VAL A 64 -0.42 1.39 6.67
N TYR A 65 -0.97 2.59 6.64
CA TYR A 65 -2.25 2.86 5.97
C TYR A 65 -2.15 3.94 4.90
N HIS A 66 -3.13 3.93 4.00
CA HIS A 66 -3.31 5.01 3.03
C HIS A 66 -4.79 5.31 2.80
N GLY A 67 -5.16 6.60 2.92
CA GLY A 67 -6.49 7.11 2.60
C GLY A 67 -7.61 6.62 3.53
N ALA A 68 -7.24 6.04 4.68
CA ALA A 68 -8.16 5.80 5.79
C ALA A 68 -7.98 6.91 6.83
N THR A 69 -9.06 7.32 7.47
CA THR A 69 -8.98 8.18 8.65
C THR A 69 -8.51 7.36 9.84
N ARG A 70 -7.88 8.02 10.81
CA ARG A 70 -7.47 7.39 12.06
C ARG A 70 -8.65 6.74 12.79
N SER A 71 -9.80 7.41 12.83
CA SER A 71 -11.04 6.88 13.43
C SER A 71 -11.51 5.57 12.78
N ALA A 72 -11.42 5.46 11.45
CA ALA A 72 -11.77 4.23 10.74
C ALA A 72 -10.81 3.09 11.07
N LEU A 73 -9.53 3.40 11.24
CA LEU A 73 -8.51 2.41 11.63
C LEU A 73 -8.71 1.93 13.06
N GLU A 74 -8.98 2.84 14.00
CA GLU A 74 -9.25 2.51 15.40
C GLU A 74 -10.50 1.65 15.56
N HIS A 75 -11.52 1.86 14.70
CA HIS A 75 -12.69 0.98 14.65
C HIS A 75 -12.36 -0.43 14.12
N HIS A 76 -11.48 -0.55 13.13
CA HIS A 76 -11.07 -1.85 12.57
C HIS A 76 -10.03 -2.59 13.43
N PHE A 77 -9.21 -1.83 14.17
CA PHE A 77 -8.13 -2.33 15.03
C PHE A 77 -8.31 -1.75 16.44
N PRO A 78 -9.33 -2.21 17.20
CA PRO A 78 -9.58 -1.70 18.54
C PRO A 78 -8.44 -2.09 19.49
N THR A 79 -7.83 -1.09 20.12
CA THR A 79 -6.89 -1.27 21.23
C THR A 79 -7.72 -1.32 22.52
N SER A 80 -7.85 -2.49 23.15
CA SER A 80 -8.64 -2.66 24.38
C SER A 80 -7.73 -2.90 25.59
N ALA A 81 -8.14 -2.42 26.75
CA ALA A 81 -7.27 -2.18 27.91
C ALA A 81 -6.64 -3.44 28.56
N SER A 82 -6.92 -4.67 28.10
CA SER A 82 -6.21 -5.87 28.56
C SER A 82 -5.93 -6.85 27.41
N GLY A 83 -4.65 -7.19 27.21
CA GLY A 83 -4.21 -8.26 26.31
C GLY A 83 -4.22 -7.95 24.81
N THR A 84 -4.73 -6.79 24.36
CA THR A 84 -4.71 -6.47 22.92
C THR A 84 -3.34 -6.00 22.44
N PRO A 85 -2.95 -6.31 21.18
CA PRO A 85 -1.76 -5.76 20.57
C PRO A 85 -1.78 -4.23 20.55
N ASP A 86 -0.63 -3.62 20.82
CA ASP A 86 -0.40 -2.18 20.75
C ASP A 86 -0.28 -1.77 19.27
N TYR A 87 -1.35 -1.23 18.69
CA TYR A 87 -1.38 -0.82 17.30
C TYR A 87 -0.75 0.57 17.08
N ARG A 88 0.25 0.63 16.21
CA ARG A 88 0.86 1.89 15.74
C ARG A 88 0.44 2.15 14.31
N PHE A 89 -0.24 3.25 14.08
CA PHE A 89 -0.72 3.64 12.77
C PHE A 89 0.23 4.64 12.12
N ILE A 90 0.78 4.31 10.96
CA ILE A 90 1.61 5.23 10.18
C ILE A 90 1.10 5.35 8.74
N THR A 91 1.27 6.53 8.15
CA THR A 91 0.93 6.67 6.73
C THR A 91 1.97 5.94 5.87
N LEU A 92 1.52 5.44 4.71
CA LEU A 92 2.39 4.77 3.74
C LEU A 92 3.58 5.63 3.31
N LEU A 93 3.34 6.94 3.08
CA LEU A 93 4.39 7.89 2.73
C LEU A 93 5.41 8.06 3.86
N SER A 94 4.96 8.24 5.10
CA SER A 94 5.86 8.38 6.26
C SER A 94 6.76 7.15 6.42
N GLY A 95 6.21 5.95 6.26
CA GLY A 95 6.99 4.71 6.32
C GLY A 95 8.05 4.61 5.22
N ILE A 96 7.67 4.93 3.98
CA ILE A 96 8.59 4.92 2.82
C ILE A 96 9.74 5.92 3.01
N TYR A 97 9.45 7.17 3.41
CA TYR A 97 10.49 8.18 3.63
C TYR A 97 11.42 7.83 4.78
N HIS A 98 10.87 7.29 5.86
CA HIS A 98 11.68 6.82 6.98
C HIS A 98 12.63 5.71 6.55
N LEU A 99 12.14 4.66 5.89
CA LEU A 99 12.99 3.57 5.41
C LEU A 99 14.07 4.05 4.43
N GLN A 100 13.75 4.97 3.51
CA GLN A 100 14.77 5.57 2.63
C GLN A 100 15.83 6.34 3.39
N ARG A 101 15.46 7.03 4.47
CA ARG A 101 16.41 7.73 5.32
C ARG A 101 17.31 6.70 6.00
N GLU A 102 16.76 5.72 6.68
CA GLU A 102 17.54 4.71 7.43
C GLU A 102 18.46 3.91 6.51
N ILE A 103 17.99 3.46 5.34
CA ILE A 103 18.82 2.72 4.37
C ILE A 103 20.02 3.56 3.89
N ARG A 104 19.82 4.88 3.67
CA ARG A 104 20.88 5.80 3.22
C ARG A 104 21.90 6.12 4.31
N HIS A 105 21.46 6.18 5.57
CA HIS A 105 22.33 6.53 6.69
C HIS A 105 22.99 5.31 7.35
N LEU A 106 22.55 4.09 7.03
CA LEU A 106 23.16 2.85 7.52
C LEU A 106 24.61 2.72 7.00
N PRO A 107 25.63 2.58 7.88
CA PRO A 107 27.01 2.39 7.45
C PRO A 107 27.18 1.20 6.49
N MET A 108 27.99 1.37 5.44
CA MET A 108 28.30 0.31 4.47
C MET A 108 29.33 -0.67 5.04
N THR A 109 28.92 -1.43 6.05
CA THR A 109 29.69 -2.51 6.66
C THR A 109 29.00 -3.86 6.42
N PRO A 110 29.77 -4.98 6.31
CA PRO A 110 29.19 -6.30 6.06
C PRO A 110 28.24 -6.77 7.18
N GLU A 111 28.48 -6.34 8.42
CA GLU A 111 27.63 -6.63 9.58
C GLU A 111 26.22 -6.03 9.45
N ASN A 112 26.11 -4.87 8.80
CA ASN A 112 24.85 -4.16 8.61
C ASN A 112 24.08 -4.59 7.35
N GLU A 113 24.70 -5.39 6.48
CA GLU A 113 24.06 -5.84 5.23
C GLU A 113 22.75 -6.64 5.45
N PRO A 114 22.64 -7.60 6.39
CA PRO A 114 21.36 -8.29 6.62
C PRO A 114 20.25 -7.33 7.09
N LEU A 115 20.59 -6.34 7.93
CA LEU A 115 19.64 -5.32 8.36
C LEU A 115 19.21 -4.45 7.17
N ARG A 116 20.16 -4.00 6.34
CA ARG A 116 19.87 -3.24 5.12
C ARG A 116 18.97 -4.02 4.18
N GLN A 117 19.23 -5.30 3.98
CA GLN A 117 18.41 -6.16 3.13
C GLN A 117 16.98 -6.26 3.66
N ARG A 118 16.79 -6.43 4.98
CA ARG A 118 15.45 -6.42 5.59
C ARG A 118 14.74 -5.08 5.38
N LEU A 119 15.41 -3.96 5.62
CA LEU A 119 14.84 -2.63 5.39
C LEU A 119 14.44 -2.42 3.92
N ARG A 120 15.28 -2.87 2.97
CA ARG A 120 14.98 -2.84 1.52
C ARG A 120 13.77 -3.71 1.16
N GLN A 121 13.63 -4.88 1.78
CA GLN A 121 12.46 -5.74 1.59
C GLN A 121 11.18 -5.07 2.11
N THR A 122 11.20 -4.51 3.32
CA THR A 122 10.08 -3.73 3.86
C THR A 122 9.76 -2.56 2.95
N TYR A 123 10.78 -1.84 2.48
CA TYR A 123 10.64 -0.73 1.55
C TYR A 123 9.96 -1.16 0.25
N SER A 124 10.40 -2.27 -0.37
CA SER A 124 9.82 -2.80 -1.60
C SER A 124 8.34 -3.18 -1.44
N ARG A 125 7.97 -3.79 -0.29
CA ARG A 125 6.57 -4.10 0.04
C ARG A 125 5.71 -2.82 0.11
N LEU A 126 6.19 -1.80 0.82
CA LEU A 126 5.48 -0.52 0.91
C LEU A 126 5.43 0.22 -0.44
N TYR A 127 6.53 0.21 -1.18
CA TYR A 127 6.62 0.80 -2.51
C TYR A 127 5.63 0.18 -3.49
N THR A 128 5.48 -1.15 -3.46
CA THR A 128 4.52 -1.86 -4.32
C THR A 128 3.08 -1.41 -4.02
N ALA A 129 2.71 -1.34 -2.74
CA ALA A 129 1.40 -0.84 -2.32
C ALA A 129 1.19 0.63 -2.74
N TYR A 130 2.24 1.45 -2.61
CA TYR A 130 2.22 2.85 -3.00
C TYR A 130 2.04 3.02 -4.51
N ASN A 131 2.86 2.35 -5.31
CA ASN A 131 2.87 2.46 -6.76
C ASN A 131 1.57 1.94 -7.37
N LYS A 132 1.04 0.81 -6.86
CA LYS A 132 -0.25 0.26 -7.28
C LYS A 132 -1.36 1.30 -7.13
N ARG A 133 -1.38 2.02 -6.01
CA ARG A 133 -2.38 3.05 -5.74
C ARG A 133 -2.12 4.35 -6.49
N ARG A 134 -0.87 4.75 -6.64
CA ARG A 134 -0.49 5.90 -7.47
C ARG A 134 -0.93 5.70 -8.92
N LEU A 135 -0.67 4.51 -9.49
CA LEU A 135 -1.10 4.16 -10.84
C LEU A 135 -2.63 4.17 -10.95
N ALA A 136 -3.35 3.64 -9.96
CA ALA A 136 -4.81 3.72 -9.91
C ALA A 136 -5.32 5.18 -9.86
N LEU A 137 -4.68 6.04 -9.05
CA LEU A 137 -5.04 7.46 -8.95
C LEU A 137 -4.77 8.19 -10.28
N VAL A 138 -3.58 8.01 -10.86
CA VAL A 138 -3.16 8.68 -12.10
C VAL A 138 -3.96 8.19 -13.31
N SER A 139 -4.35 6.92 -13.35
CA SER A 139 -5.13 6.33 -14.46
C SER A 139 -6.62 6.71 -14.45
N THR A 140 -7.15 7.28 -13.35
CA THR A 140 -8.52 7.78 -13.38
C THR A 140 -8.64 8.97 -14.34
N PRO A 141 -9.72 9.08 -15.14
CA PRO A 141 -9.92 10.23 -16.01
C PRO A 141 -9.95 11.54 -15.21
N PRO A 142 -9.44 12.66 -15.74
CA PRO A 142 -9.65 13.96 -15.11
C PRO A 142 -11.13 14.33 -15.25
N PHE A 143 -11.87 14.45 -14.14
CA PHE A 143 -13.26 14.94 -14.20
C PHE A 143 -13.33 16.43 -14.60
N PHE A 144 -12.26 17.21 -14.35
CA PHE A 144 -12.10 18.59 -14.82
C PHE A 144 -10.60 18.86 -15.03
N GLY A 145 -10.22 19.61 -16.07
CA GLY A 145 -8.88 19.67 -16.72
C GLY A 145 -7.63 20.05 -15.90
N ARG A 146 -7.68 19.99 -14.56
CA ARG A 146 -6.52 20.14 -13.65
C ARG A 146 -6.14 18.85 -12.92
N GLY A 147 -6.78 17.72 -13.27
CA GLY A 147 -6.66 16.46 -12.53
C GLY A 147 -5.25 15.89 -12.44
N ALA A 148 -4.42 16.00 -13.48
CA ALA A 148 -3.09 15.37 -13.48
C ALA A 148 -2.12 15.99 -12.45
N VAL A 149 -2.06 17.33 -12.39
CA VAL A 149 -1.16 18.06 -11.47
C VAL A 149 -1.58 17.84 -10.00
N TRP A 150 -2.88 17.90 -9.72
CA TRP A 150 -3.42 17.61 -8.38
C TRP A 150 -3.20 16.15 -7.95
N LYS A 151 -3.32 15.19 -8.87
CA LYS A 151 -3.04 13.78 -8.56
C LYS A 151 -1.56 13.54 -8.24
N SER A 152 -0.65 14.24 -8.91
CA SER A 152 0.78 14.17 -8.61
C SER A 152 1.16 14.84 -7.28
N SER A 153 0.42 15.85 -6.82
CA SER A 153 0.67 16.45 -5.51
C SER A 153 0.13 15.60 -4.36
N ILE A 154 -0.93 14.81 -4.58
CA ILE A 154 -1.44 13.86 -3.58
C ILE A 154 -0.53 12.64 -3.45
N MET A 155 -0.05 12.08 -4.56
CA MET A 155 0.85 10.93 -4.58
C MET A 155 2.06 11.20 -5.50
N PRO A 156 3.11 11.87 -4.99
CA PRO A 156 4.30 12.18 -5.77
C PRO A 156 5.03 10.92 -6.24
N PRO A 157 5.75 10.96 -7.37
CA PRO A 157 6.63 9.85 -7.72
C PRO A 157 7.70 9.67 -6.63
N ILE A 158 7.97 8.42 -6.28
CA ILE A 158 9.01 8.04 -5.32
C ILE A 158 9.99 7.12 -6.06
N ALA A 159 11.28 7.21 -5.70
CA ALA A 159 12.31 6.32 -6.25
C ALA A 159 11.96 4.84 -6.02
N PRO A 160 12.26 3.93 -6.96
CA PRO A 160 12.05 2.51 -6.76
C PRO A 160 13.01 1.92 -5.71
N PRO A 161 12.74 0.70 -5.19
CA PRO A 161 13.69 -0.03 -4.35
C PRO A 161 15.03 -0.19 -5.08
N MET A 162 16.13 0.08 -4.36
CA MET A 162 17.51 -0.15 -4.83
C MET A 162 17.98 -1.56 -4.47
#